data_AF-A0A3P3ZQ89-F1
#
_entry.id   AF-A0A3P3ZQ89-F1
#
_cell.length_a   1.000
_cell.length_b   1.000
_cell.length_c   1.000
_cell.angle_alpha   90.00
_cell.angle_beta   90.00
_cell.angle_gamma   90.00
#
_symmetry.space_group_name_H-M   'P 1'
#
loop_
_entity.id
_entity.type
_entity.pdbx_description
1 polymer ?
#
loop_
_entity_poly.entity_id
_entity_poly.type
_entity_poly.pdbx_seq_one_letter_code
_entity_poly.pdbx_strand_id
1 'polypeptide(L)' 'MEGLQSGEWILVDLGSIIVHLMQPMIRDYYDLSSLWKGPLRPASLIAQDLAP' A
#
# COMPACT_ATOMS: atom_id res chain seq x y z
N MET A 1 -14.33 -12.67 -11.87
CA MET A 1 -13.40 -13.08 -10.81
C MET A 1 -12.10 -13.47 -11.50
N GLU A 2 -11.05 -12.66 -11.39
CA GLU A 2 -9.72 -12.95 -11.93
C GLU A 2 -8.78 -13.28 -10.76
N GLY A 3 -7.79 -14.18 -10.96
CA GLY A 3 -6.83 -14.60 -9.92
C GLY A 3 -7.19 -15.87 -9.12
N LEU A 4 -8.38 -16.45 -9.32
CA LEU A 4 -8.83 -17.65 -8.60
C LEU A 4 -8.09 -18.95 -9.00
N GLN A 5 -7.36 -18.95 -10.12
CA GLN A 5 -6.66 -20.13 -10.60
C GLN A 5 -5.36 -20.46 -9.83
N SER A 6 -4.81 -19.53 -9.03
CA SER A 6 -3.69 -19.81 -8.11
C SER A 6 -4.03 -19.60 -6.63
N GLY A 7 -5.07 -18.82 -6.30
CA GLY A 7 -5.44 -18.54 -4.90
C GLY A 7 -4.44 -17.63 -4.17
N GLU A 8 -3.61 -16.91 -4.91
CA GLU A 8 -2.52 -16.11 -4.34
C GLU A 8 -2.96 -14.71 -3.90
N TRP A 9 -4.04 -14.19 -4.50
CA TRP A 9 -4.62 -12.90 -4.14
C TRP A 9 -6.12 -12.82 -4.42
N ILE A 10 -6.80 -11.98 -3.64
CA ILE A 10 -8.23 -11.65 -3.76
C ILE A 10 -8.38 -10.13 -3.61
N LEU A 11 -9.24 -9.53 -4.44
CA LEU A 11 -9.62 -8.13 -4.36
C LEU A 11 -11.09 -8.00 -3.96
N VAL A 12 -11.36 -7.19 -2.95
CA VAL A 12 -12.71 -6.89 -2.47
C VAL A 12 -12.96 -5.39 -2.63
N ASP A 13 -14.04 -5.04 -3.32
CA ASP A 13 -14.50 -3.68 -3.53
C ASP A 13 -15.70 -3.38 -2.63
N LEU A 14 -15.57 -2.35 -1.80
CA LEU A 14 -16.61 -1.86 -0.87
C LEU A 14 -17.06 -0.42 -1.23
N GLY A 15 -16.79 0.03 -2.45
CA GLY A 15 -17.11 1.36 -2.99
C GLY A 15 -16.20 2.46 -2.49
N SER A 16 -16.12 2.66 -1.17
CA SER A 16 -15.24 3.68 -0.55
C SER A 16 -13.88 3.14 -0.13
N ILE A 17 -13.76 1.81 -0.05
CA ILE A 17 -12.58 1.09 0.41
C ILE A 17 -12.33 -0.07 -0.54
N ILE A 18 -11.06 -0.26 -0.92
CA ILE A 18 -10.60 -1.42 -1.69
C ILE A 18 -9.66 -2.23 -0.81
N VAL A 19 -9.96 -3.51 -0.62
CA VAL A 19 -9.15 -4.43 0.19
C VAL A 19 -8.43 -5.42 -0.71
N HIS A 20 -7.11 -5.48 -0.57
CA HIS A 20 -6.25 -6.46 -1.23
C HIS A 20 -5.84 -7.54 -0.22
N LEU A 21 -6.26 -8.77 -0.42
CA LEU A 21 -5.85 -9.94 0.37
C LEU A 21 -4.82 -10.73 -0.44
N MET A 22 -3.63 -10.95 0.12
CA MET A 22 -2.50 -11.57 -0.59
C MET A 22 -1.73 -12.48 0.36
N GLN A 23 -1.13 -13.55 -0.17
CA GLN A 23 -0.16 -14.34 0.60
C GLN A 23 1.07 -13.49 0.96
N PRO A 24 1.71 -13.69 2.13
CA PRO A 24 2.83 -12.86 2.58
C PRO A 24 3.98 -12.76 1.56
N MET A 25 4.38 -13.89 0.96
CA MET A 25 5.45 -13.93 -0.04
C MET A 25 5.16 -13.06 -1.27
N ILE A 26 3.90 -13.03 -1.71
CA ILE A 26 3.45 -12.25 -2.87
C ILE A 26 3.36 -10.77 -2.50
N ARG A 27 2.89 -10.46 -1.29
CA ARG A 27 2.87 -9.09 -0.75
C ARG A 27 4.27 -8.48 -0.71
N ASP A 28 5.26 -9.26 -0.27
CA ASP A 28 6.64 -8.80 -0.16
C ASP A 28 7.29 -8.61 -1.54
N TYR A 29 6.98 -9.48 -2.52
CA TYR A 29 7.46 -9.34 -3.90
C TYR A 29 6.97 -8.05 -4.57
N TYR A 30 5.70 -7.69 -4.36
CA TYR A 30 5.11 -6.50 -5.00
C TYR A 30 5.34 -5.19 -4.23
N ASP A 31 5.79 -5.23 -2.97
CA ASP A 31 5.96 -4.08 -2.06
C ASP A 31 4.93 -2.94 -2.26
N LEU A 32 3.64 -3.30 -2.23
CA LEU A 32 2.56 -2.34 -2.41
C LEU A 32 2.57 -1.26 -1.32
N SER A 33 3.25 -1.50 -0.20
CA SER A 33 3.40 -0.54 0.89
C SER A 33 4.10 0.75 0.44
N SER A 34 5.00 0.66 -0.53
CA SER A 34 5.73 1.79 -1.09
C SER A 34 4.82 2.78 -1.82
N LEU A 35 3.77 2.30 -2.49
CA LEU A 35 2.84 3.11 -3.28
C LEU A 35 2.01 4.07 -2.42
N TRP A 36 1.74 3.67 -1.18
CA TRP A 36 0.94 4.44 -0.22
C TRP A 36 1.79 5.32 0.70
N LYS A 37 3.12 5.26 0.56
CA LYS A 37 3.98 6.28 1.17
C LYS A 37 3.68 7.56 0.39
N GLY A 38 2.87 8.43 0.99
CA GLY A 38 2.67 9.80 0.49
C GLY A 38 4.03 10.46 0.21
N PRO A 39 4.07 11.55 -0.58
CA PRO A 39 5.32 12.18 -0.98
C PRO A 39 6.22 12.29 0.25
N LEU A 40 7.41 11.69 0.18
CA LEU A 40 8.38 11.74 1.27
C LEU A 40 8.50 13.21 1.64
N ARG A 41 7.99 13.60 2.81
CA ARG A 41 8.15 14.98 3.28
C ARG A 41 9.66 15.17 3.37
N PRO A 42 10.25 16.07 2.56
CA PRO A 42 11.67 16.36 2.69
C PRO A 42 11.97 16.65 4.15
N ALA A 43 13.06 16.10 4.69
CA ALA A 43 13.43 16.33 6.08
C ALA A 43 13.55 17.83 6.41
N SER A 44 13.83 18.67 5.40
CA SER A 44 13.79 20.13 5.50
C SER A 44 12.42 20.71 5.85
N LEU A 45 11.32 20.12 5.35
CA LEU A 45 9.96 20.53 5.68
C LEU A 45 9.54 20.08 7.09
N ILE A 46 10.11 18.97 7.60
CA ILE A 46 9.92 18.55 9.01
C ILE A 46 10.68 19.49 9.96
N ALA A 47 11.88 19.92 9.57
CA ALA A 47 12.68 20.86 10.36
C ALA A 47 12.03 22.26 10.46
N GLN A 48 11.24 22.65 9.45
CA GLN A 48 10.52 23.93 9.44
C GLN A 48 9.31 23.95 10.38
N ASP A 49 8.66 22.80 10.58
CA ASP A 49 7.47 22.61 11.45
C ASP A 49 7.82 22.50 12.94
N LEU A 50 9.12 22.38 13.25
CA LEU A 50 9.69 22.26 14.59
C LEU A 50 10.41 23.54 15.06
N ALA A 51 10.41 24.60 14.24
CA ALA A 51 10.87 25.91 14.66
C ALA A 51 9.76 26.64 15.44
N PRO A 52 10.06 27.22 16.62
CA PRO A 52 9.07 27.91 17.45
C PRO A 52 8.53 29.19 16.81
#